data_AF-T1CTL6-F1
#
_entry.id   AF-T1CTL6-F1
#
_cell.length_a   1.000
_cell.length_b   1.000
_cell.length_c   1.000
_cell.angle_alpha   90.00
_cell.angle_beta   90.00
_cell.angle_gamma   90.00
#
_symmetry.space_group_name_H-M   'P 1'
#
loop_
_entity.id
_entity.type
_entity.pdbx_description
1 polymer ?
#
loop_
_entity_poly.entity_id
_entity_poly.type
_entity_poly.pdbx_seq_one_letter_code
_entity_poly.pdbx_strand_id
1 'polypeptide(L)'
;MQHARTDGELEQELLAAAAKRSGQPLRLEPFLAAFDEAADWDDEYVGHEESFEYVSGVEKVVDRYEGLLKDGHATAVMRLTEKALATMENKMRSVNDSYGNVSGVMERLQKLHHEACQKAGTDPEALARWVFDWKHRAEYGFLSDAPKPYADVLGKKGLAIYAALTVQPKENSGCPCGHLKGTYWSGVIWPDDE
;
A
#
# COMPACT_ATOMS: atom_id res chain seq x y z
N MET A 1 18.10 -17.68 16.88
CA MET A 1 16.98 -18.27 17.63
C MET A 1 15.82 -18.43 16.66
N GLN A 2 15.21 -19.60 16.60
CA GLN A 2 14.06 -19.87 15.72
C GLN A 2 12.82 -19.40 16.50
N HIS A 3 12.23 -18.27 16.10
CA HIS A 3 10.96 -17.83 16.71
C HIS A 3 9.87 -18.82 16.33
N ALA A 4 9.09 -19.27 17.31
CA ALA A 4 7.89 -20.06 17.06
C ALA A 4 6.90 -19.19 16.27
N ARG A 5 6.30 -19.75 15.22
CA ARG A 5 5.25 -19.07 14.44
C ARG A 5 4.07 -18.77 15.34
N THR A 6 3.45 -17.61 15.12
CA THR A 6 2.17 -17.29 15.76
C THR A 6 1.00 -18.00 15.04
N ASP A 7 -0.15 -18.13 15.71
CA ASP A 7 -1.35 -18.74 15.12
C ASP A 7 -1.81 -17.96 13.87
N GLY A 8 -1.70 -16.62 13.89
CA GLY A 8 -2.05 -15.76 12.75
C GLY A 8 -1.11 -15.95 11.55
N GLU A 9 0.19 -16.11 11.78
CA GLU A 9 1.15 -16.41 10.71
C GLU A 9 0.88 -17.78 10.09
N LEU A 10 0.53 -18.78 10.92
CA LEU A 10 0.15 -20.09 10.42
C LEU A 10 -1.14 -20.05 9.60
N GLU A 11 -2.14 -19.28 10.04
CA GLU A 11 -3.38 -19.06 9.29
C GLU A 11 -3.08 -18.45 7.90
N GLN A 12 -2.27 -17.39 7.84
CA GLN A 12 -1.89 -16.75 6.58
C GLN A 12 -1.18 -17.71 5.62
N GLU A 13 -0.24 -18.51 6.12
CA GLU A 13 0.44 -19.53 5.31
C GLU A 13 -0.55 -20.57 4.76
N LEU A 14 -1.46 -21.05 5.59
CA LEU A 14 -2.49 -22.02 5.18
C LEU A 14 -3.41 -21.44 4.11
N LEU A 15 -3.80 -20.17 4.24
CA LEU A 15 -4.64 -19.47 3.26
C LEU A 15 -3.93 -19.27 1.93
N ALA A 16 -2.66 -18.85 1.95
CA ALA A 16 -1.85 -18.72 0.75
C ALA A 16 -1.68 -20.07 0.04
N ALA A 17 -1.36 -21.12 0.80
CA ALA A 17 -1.22 -22.47 0.26
C ALA A 17 -2.54 -23.01 -0.30
N ALA A 18 -3.67 -22.74 0.35
CA ALA A 18 -4.99 -23.13 -0.13
C ALA A 18 -5.35 -22.43 -1.44
N ALA A 19 -5.22 -21.10 -1.50
CA ALA A 19 -5.49 -20.30 -2.69
C ALA A 19 -4.63 -20.75 -3.89
N LYS A 20 -3.33 -20.99 -3.66
CA LYS A 20 -2.42 -21.51 -4.69
C LYS A 20 -2.85 -22.88 -5.22
N ARG A 21 -3.35 -23.77 -4.35
CA ARG A 21 -3.79 -25.12 -4.74
C ARG A 21 -5.15 -25.16 -5.43
N SER A 22 -6.09 -24.32 -4.99
CA SER A 22 -7.45 -24.28 -5.55
C SER A 22 -7.58 -23.35 -6.76
N GLY A 23 -6.63 -22.42 -6.96
CA GLY A 23 -6.72 -21.36 -7.97
C GLY A 23 -7.72 -20.26 -7.58
N GLN A 24 -8.26 -20.29 -6.37
CA GLN A 24 -9.20 -19.28 -5.89
C GLN A 24 -8.47 -18.00 -5.48
N PRO A 25 -9.16 -16.83 -5.51
CA PRO A 25 -8.62 -15.59 -4.99
C PRO A 25 -8.18 -15.72 -3.52
N LEU A 26 -7.06 -15.05 -3.19
CA LEU A 26 -6.58 -14.99 -1.81
C LEU A 26 -7.53 -14.12 -0.98
N ARG A 27 -7.93 -14.62 0.20
CA ARG A 27 -8.63 -13.79 1.20
C ARG A 27 -7.65 -12.78 1.79
N LEU A 28 -7.96 -11.49 1.68
CA LEU A 28 -7.02 -10.41 2.03
C LEU A 28 -7.11 -10.03 3.52
N GLU A 29 -8.26 -10.25 4.15
CA GLU A 29 -8.59 -9.73 5.48
C GLU A 29 -7.56 -10.13 6.54
N PRO A 30 -7.08 -11.40 6.62
CA PRO A 30 -6.08 -11.77 7.62
C PRO A 30 -4.72 -11.11 7.40
N PHE A 31 -4.38 -10.78 6.15
CA PHE A 31 -3.13 -10.10 5.79
C PHE A 31 -3.21 -8.59 6.04
N LEU A 32 -4.39 -7.99 5.86
CA LEU A 32 -4.67 -6.61 6.21
C LEU A 32 -4.66 -6.43 7.73
N ALA A 33 -5.35 -7.30 8.47
CA ALA A 33 -5.40 -7.26 9.92
C ALA A 33 -4.00 -7.35 10.54
N ALA A 34 -3.14 -8.25 10.04
CA ALA A 34 -1.77 -8.36 10.53
C ALA A 34 -0.90 -7.14 10.19
N PHE A 35 -1.17 -6.45 9.08
CA PHE A 35 -0.47 -5.20 8.78
C PHE A 35 -0.94 -4.09 9.71
N ASP A 36 -2.25 -3.94 9.87
CA ASP A 36 -2.83 -2.93 10.75
C ASP A 36 -2.36 -3.16 12.20
N GLU A 37 -2.32 -4.40 12.69
CA GLU A 37 -1.77 -4.75 14.02
C GLU A 37 -0.27 -4.40 14.13
N ALA A 38 0.53 -4.72 13.11
CA ALA A 38 1.96 -4.39 13.11
C ALA A 38 2.24 -2.88 13.02
N ALA A 39 1.35 -2.13 12.38
CA ALA A 39 1.41 -0.68 12.24
C ALA A 39 0.68 0.05 13.39
N ASP A 40 0.08 -0.68 14.33
CA ASP A 40 -0.62 -0.11 15.48
C ASP A 40 0.36 0.17 16.62
N TRP A 41 1.11 1.26 16.46
CA TRP A 41 1.81 1.90 17.58
C TRP A 41 0.96 3.02 18.18
N ASP A 42 1.12 3.23 19.49
CA ASP A 42 0.45 4.29 20.24
C ASP A 42 0.74 5.67 19.61
N ASP A 43 -0.28 6.54 19.56
CA ASP A 43 -0.18 7.91 19.03
C ASP A 43 0.64 8.85 19.95
N GLU A 44 1.28 8.32 20.99
CA GLU A 44 2.26 9.03 21.81
C GLU A 44 3.65 8.94 21.14
N TYR A 45 4.42 10.02 21.19
CA TYR A 45 5.69 10.13 20.45
C TYR A 45 6.63 8.96 20.78
N VAL A 46 6.93 8.14 19.76
CA VAL A 46 7.80 6.96 19.88
C VAL A 46 9.28 7.35 19.80
N GLY A 47 10.08 6.88 20.76
CA GLY A 47 11.54 7.11 20.79
C GLY A 47 12.31 6.29 19.75
N HIS A 48 13.61 6.55 19.60
CA HIS A 48 14.45 5.92 18.56
C HIS A 48 14.51 4.38 18.65
N GLU A 49 14.73 3.82 19.84
CA GLU A 49 14.87 2.36 20.00
C GLU A 49 13.54 1.64 19.73
N GLU A 50 12.43 2.23 20.15
CA GLU A 50 11.08 1.71 19.92
C GLU A 50 10.72 1.78 18.43
N SER A 51 11.13 2.83 17.71
CA SER A 51 10.89 2.96 16.25
C SER A 51 11.47 1.80 15.44
N PHE A 52 12.56 1.18 15.90
CA PHE A 52 13.19 0.04 15.23
C PHE A 52 12.41 -1.25 15.42
N GLU A 53 11.89 -1.51 16.61
CA GLU A 53 11.08 -2.70 16.90
C GLU A 53 9.75 -2.65 16.13
N TYR A 54 9.11 -1.47 16.07
CA TYR A 54 7.90 -1.27 15.29
C TYR A 54 8.10 -1.49 13.79
N VAL A 55 9.14 -0.88 13.23
CA VAL A 55 9.47 -1.06 11.81
C VAL A 55 9.82 -2.52 11.52
N SER A 56 10.49 -3.22 12.44
CA SER A 56 10.73 -4.66 12.30
C SER A 56 9.45 -5.49 12.21
N GLY A 57 8.40 -5.12 12.97
CA GLY A 57 7.08 -5.76 12.89
C GLY A 57 6.45 -5.61 11.51
N VAL A 58 6.42 -4.38 11.00
CA VAL A 58 5.88 -4.07 9.67
C VAL A 58 6.69 -4.77 8.56
N GLU A 59 8.02 -4.74 8.64
CA GLU A 59 8.91 -5.38 7.66
C GLU A 59 8.66 -6.89 7.54
N LYS A 60 8.36 -7.58 8.65
CA LYS A 60 7.98 -9.01 8.62
C LYS A 60 6.67 -9.26 7.88
N VAL A 61 5.71 -8.33 7.96
CA VAL A 61 4.47 -8.41 7.18
C VAL A 61 4.78 -8.20 5.69
N VAL A 62 5.64 -7.23 5.37
CA VAL A 62 6.06 -6.95 3.98
C VAL A 62 6.80 -8.15 3.37
N ASP A 63 7.63 -8.86 4.15
CA ASP A 63 8.27 -10.12 3.72
C ASP A 63 7.24 -11.17 3.27
N ARG A 64 6.10 -11.26 3.97
CA ARG A 64 5.00 -12.16 3.59
C ARG A 64 4.34 -11.73 2.29
N TYR A 65 4.18 -10.42 2.06
CA TYR A 65 3.63 -9.91 0.81
C TYR A 65 4.55 -10.22 -0.37
N GLU A 66 5.87 -10.13 -0.20
CA GLU A 66 6.83 -10.58 -1.21
C GLU A 66 6.72 -12.09 -1.48
N GLY A 67 6.50 -12.90 -0.45
CA GLY A 67 6.21 -14.33 -0.59
C GLY A 67 4.98 -14.59 -1.45
N LEU A 68 3.88 -13.90 -1.17
CA LEU A 68 2.64 -13.97 -1.96
C LEU A 68 2.88 -13.59 -3.43
N LEU A 69 3.70 -12.57 -3.68
CA LEU A 69 4.03 -12.16 -5.05
C LEU A 69 4.81 -13.23 -5.80
N LYS A 70 5.76 -13.89 -5.13
CA LYS A 70 6.52 -15.04 -5.67
C LYS A 70 5.61 -16.23 -5.95
N ASP A 71 4.56 -16.41 -5.14
CA ASP A 71 3.57 -17.47 -5.31
C ASP A 71 2.50 -17.18 -6.37
N GLY A 72 2.54 -16.01 -7.01
CA GLY A 72 1.67 -15.66 -8.14
C GLY A 72 0.43 -14.85 -7.74
N HIS A 73 0.32 -14.41 -6.49
CA HIS A 73 -0.82 -13.63 -6.00
C HIS A 73 -0.67 -12.12 -6.29
N ALA A 74 -0.29 -11.75 -7.52
CA ALA A 74 0.05 -10.36 -7.88
C ALA A 74 -1.08 -9.36 -7.61
N THR A 75 -2.32 -9.67 -8.02
CA THR A 75 -3.49 -8.82 -7.77
C THR A 75 -3.76 -8.62 -6.27
N ALA A 76 -3.54 -9.66 -5.46
CA ALA A 76 -3.68 -9.56 -4.01
C ALA A 76 -2.61 -8.64 -3.42
N VAL A 77 -1.35 -8.83 -3.81
CA VAL A 77 -0.23 -8.00 -3.32
C VAL A 77 -0.38 -6.54 -3.72
N MET A 78 -0.88 -6.25 -4.92
CA MET A 78 -1.23 -4.89 -5.33
C MET A 78 -2.21 -4.27 -4.34
N ARG A 79 -3.34 -4.93 -4.06
CA ARG A 79 -4.36 -4.42 -3.11
C ARG A 79 -3.82 -4.28 -1.68
N LEU A 80 -3.03 -5.25 -1.22
CA LEU A 80 -2.41 -5.23 0.11
C LEU A 80 -1.44 -4.05 0.25
N THR A 81 -0.61 -3.80 -0.77
CA THR A 81 0.35 -2.70 -0.76
C THR A 81 -0.32 -1.33 -0.88
N GLU A 82 -1.40 -1.18 -1.65
CA GLU A 82 -2.21 0.06 -1.67
C GLU A 82 -2.74 0.43 -0.28
N LYS A 83 -3.28 -0.56 0.44
CA LYS A 83 -3.83 -0.38 1.79
C LYS A 83 -2.72 -0.12 2.82
N ALA A 84 -1.63 -0.88 2.75
CA ALA A 84 -0.46 -0.70 3.61
C ALA A 84 0.14 0.70 3.48
N LEU A 85 0.34 1.20 2.24
CA LEU A 85 0.82 2.56 1.99
C LEU A 85 -0.11 3.60 2.62
N ALA A 86 -1.43 3.45 2.48
CA ALA A 86 -2.39 4.36 3.09
C ALA A 86 -2.34 4.34 4.63
N THR A 87 -2.17 3.15 5.24
CA THR A 87 -1.98 3.03 6.69
C THR A 87 -0.69 3.71 7.14
N MET A 88 0.43 3.50 6.44
CA MET A 88 1.72 4.11 6.77
C MET A 88 1.71 5.64 6.63
N GLU A 89 1.14 6.19 5.55
CA GLU A 89 1.02 7.65 5.36
C GLU A 89 0.23 8.31 6.50
N ASN A 90 -0.84 7.65 6.99
CA ASN A 90 -1.60 8.16 8.13
C ASN A 90 -0.78 8.16 9.42
N LYS A 91 -0.01 7.10 9.65
CA LYS A 91 0.84 6.95 10.84
C LYS A 91 2.08 7.85 10.80
N MET A 92 2.56 8.21 9.61
CA MET A 92 3.71 9.11 9.40
C MET A 92 3.52 10.49 10.04
N ARG A 93 2.28 10.91 10.30
CA ARG A 93 1.95 12.13 11.05
C ARG A 93 2.42 12.13 12.49
N SER A 94 2.52 10.95 13.10
CA SER A 94 2.77 10.79 14.53
C SER A 94 4.19 10.30 14.83
N VAL A 95 5.07 10.18 13.82
CA VAL A 95 6.40 9.57 13.97
C VAL A 95 7.52 10.52 13.53
N ASN A 96 8.59 10.57 14.33
CA ASN A 96 9.85 11.16 13.90
C ASN A 96 10.60 10.21 12.96
N ASP A 97 10.50 10.45 11.65
CA ASP A 97 11.20 9.67 10.64
C ASP A 97 12.57 10.26 10.24
N SER A 98 13.25 11.01 11.12
CA SER A 98 14.54 11.63 10.79
C SER A 98 15.63 10.62 10.38
N TYR A 99 15.49 9.35 10.77
CA TYR A 99 16.39 8.27 10.42
C TYR A 99 15.93 7.44 9.21
N GLY A 100 14.75 7.73 8.66
CA GLY A 100 14.23 7.12 7.45
C GLY A 100 13.74 5.68 7.60
N ASN A 101 13.41 5.24 8.81
CA ASN A 101 12.91 3.88 9.04
C ASN A 101 11.51 3.70 8.42
N VAL A 102 10.61 4.67 8.60
CA VAL A 102 9.24 4.63 8.05
C VAL A 102 9.26 4.88 6.55
N SER A 103 9.98 5.90 6.08
CA SER A 103 10.13 6.17 4.65
C SER A 103 10.79 5.00 3.90
N GLY A 104 11.71 4.27 4.52
CA GLY A 104 12.29 3.05 3.97
C GLY A 104 11.26 1.94 3.75
N VAL A 105 10.37 1.70 4.72
CA VAL A 105 9.24 0.75 4.56
C VAL A 105 8.30 1.20 3.45
N MET A 106 7.96 2.50 3.39
CA MET A 106 7.09 3.02 2.33
C MET A 106 7.72 2.89 0.94
N GLU A 107 9.03 3.10 0.81
CA GLU A 107 9.76 2.85 -0.44
C GLU A 107 9.72 1.36 -0.82
N ARG A 108 9.88 0.45 0.15
CA ARG A 108 9.79 -1.00 -0.08
C ARG A 108 8.38 -1.40 -0.53
N LEU A 109 7.34 -0.88 0.13
CA LEU A 109 5.94 -1.09 -0.25
C LEU A 109 5.64 -0.54 -1.65
N GLN A 110 6.18 0.63 -2.01
CA GLN A 110 6.03 1.21 -3.35
C GLN A 110 6.66 0.32 -4.43
N LYS A 111 7.88 -0.18 -4.21
CA LYS A 111 8.55 -1.12 -5.12
C LYS A 111 7.73 -2.40 -5.28
N LEU A 112 7.23 -2.94 -4.19
CA LEU A 112 6.41 -4.14 -4.21
C LEU A 112 5.07 -3.92 -4.93
N HIS A 113 4.42 -2.78 -4.72
CA HIS A 113 3.21 -2.38 -5.45
C HIS A 113 3.48 -2.27 -6.95
N HIS A 114 4.58 -1.64 -7.36
CA HIS A 114 4.99 -1.56 -8.77
C HIS A 114 5.15 -2.94 -9.41
N GLU A 115 5.93 -3.83 -8.78
CA GLU A 115 6.13 -5.19 -9.29
C GLU A 115 4.82 -5.98 -9.36
N ALA A 116 3.95 -5.82 -8.36
CA ALA A 116 2.63 -6.41 -8.34
C ALA A 116 1.75 -5.89 -9.48
N CYS A 117 1.73 -4.57 -9.72
CA CYS A 117 0.98 -4.00 -10.83
C CYS A 117 1.43 -4.53 -12.19
N GLN A 118 2.75 -4.68 -12.37
CA GLN A 118 3.34 -5.24 -13.58
C GLN A 118 2.93 -6.69 -13.80
N LYS A 119 3.01 -7.53 -12.76
CA LYS A 119 2.65 -8.96 -12.81
C LYS A 119 1.14 -9.20 -12.93
N ALA A 120 0.32 -8.32 -12.35
CA ALA A 120 -1.14 -8.40 -12.41
C ALA A 120 -1.72 -7.93 -13.75
N GLY A 121 -0.93 -7.22 -14.57
CA GLY A 121 -1.44 -6.62 -15.81
C GLY A 121 -2.48 -5.53 -15.54
N THR A 122 -2.21 -4.68 -14.54
CA THR A 122 -3.13 -3.66 -14.03
C THR A 122 -3.62 -2.73 -15.14
N ASP A 123 -4.89 -2.34 -15.11
CA ASP A 123 -5.43 -1.37 -16.06
C ASP A 123 -4.67 -0.03 -15.95
N PRO A 124 -4.08 0.45 -17.05
CA PRO A 124 -3.30 1.69 -17.05
C PRO A 124 -4.11 2.94 -16.67
N GLU A 125 -5.43 2.95 -16.87
CA GLU A 125 -6.27 4.08 -16.45
C GLU A 125 -6.47 4.10 -14.93
N ALA A 126 -6.85 2.96 -14.33
CA ALA A 126 -6.96 2.83 -12.89
C ALA A 126 -5.64 3.20 -12.19
N LEU A 127 -4.51 2.69 -12.69
CA LEU A 127 -3.19 3.02 -12.14
C LEU A 127 -2.85 4.51 -12.31
N ALA A 128 -3.15 5.13 -13.45
CA ALA A 128 -2.89 6.55 -13.67
C ALA A 128 -3.63 7.44 -12.66
N ARG A 129 -4.89 7.10 -12.34
CA ARG A 129 -5.70 7.80 -11.35
C ARG A 129 -5.14 7.60 -9.94
N TRP A 130 -4.77 6.38 -9.57
CA TRP A 130 -4.15 6.09 -8.28
C TRP A 130 -2.85 6.88 -8.08
N VAL A 131 -1.95 6.88 -9.08
CA VAL A 131 -0.69 7.64 -9.03
C VAL A 131 -0.95 9.15 -8.94
N PHE A 132 -1.93 9.66 -9.69
CA PHE A 132 -2.34 11.06 -9.63
C PHE A 132 -2.86 11.45 -8.25
N ASP A 133 -3.74 10.64 -7.67
CA ASP A 133 -4.32 10.91 -6.36
C ASP A 133 -3.24 10.94 -5.27
N TRP A 134 -2.32 9.96 -5.28
CA TRP A 134 -1.20 9.94 -4.34
C TRP A 134 -0.28 11.16 -4.46
N LYS A 135 0.06 11.57 -5.68
CA LYS A 135 0.88 12.77 -5.93
C LYS A 135 0.30 14.03 -5.31
N HIS A 136 -1.03 14.11 -5.17
CA HIS A 136 -1.73 15.30 -4.66
C HIS A 136 -2.17 15.20 -3.21
N ARG A 137 -2.46 13.99 -2.70
CA ARG A 137 -2.94 13.78 -1.33
C ARG A 137 -1.84 13.48 -0.32
N ALA A 138 -0.69 12.97 -0.76
CA ALA A 138 0.43 12.66 0.13
C ALA A 138 0.99 13.95 0.72
N GLU A 139 1.00 14.04 2.04
CA GLU A 139 1.47 15.24 2.74
C GLU A 139 2.98 15.23 2.91
N TYR A 140 3.58 14.04 2.97
CA TYR A 140 5.01 13.87 3.22
C TYR A 140 5.83 13.62 1.95
N GLY A 141 5.27 13.95 0.78
CA GLY A 141 6.00 13.87 -0.49
C GLY A 141 6.18 12.45 -1.04
N PHE A 142 5.42 11.47 -0.55
CA PHE A 142 5.30 10.17 -1.19
C PHE A 142 4.87 10.34 -2.66
N LEU A 143 5.58 9.67 -3.57
CA LEU A 143 5.42 9.83 -5.03
C LEU A 143 5.60 11.27 -5.55
N SER A 144 6.49 12.06 -4.93
CA SER A 144 6.82 13.41 -5.41
C SER A 144 7.40 13.47 -6.82
N ASP A 145 7.95 12.39 -7.36
CA ASP A 145 8.45 12.29 -8.73
C ASP A 145 7.46 11.62 -9.70
N ALA A 146 6.20 11.39 -9.28
CA ALA A 146 5.17 10.82 -10.15
C ALA A 146 4.97 11.64 -11.44
N PRO A 147 4.73 10.96 -12.58
CA PRO A 147 4.43 9.52 -12.70
C PRO A 147 5.67 8.64 -12.93
N LYS A 148 6.90 9.16 -12.73
CA LYS A 148 8.15 8.49 -13.13
C LYS A 148 8.30 7.07 -12.57
N PRO A 149 7.97 6.76 -11.29
CA PRO A 149 8.14 5.40 -10.76
C PRO A 149 7.24 4.34 -11.39
N TYR A 150 6.18 4.75 -12.11
CA TYR A 150 5.19 3.85 -12.73
C TYR A 150 5.16 3.95 -14.25
N ALA A 151 6.10 4.68 -14.87
CA ALA A 151 6.03 5.01 -16.29
C ALA A 151 6.01 3.78 -17.21
N ASP A 152 6.71 2.71 -16.82
CA ASP A 152 6.76 1.44 -17.54
C ASP A 152 5.45 0.64 -17.45
N VAL A 153 4.81 0.62 -16.28
CA VAL A 153 3.51 -0.06 -16.08
C VAL A 153 2.36 0.73 -16.71
N LEU A 154 2.39 2.06 -16.59
CA LEU A 154 1.40 2.94 -17.20
C LEU A 154 1.43 2.87 -18.74
N GLY A 155 2.63 2.72 -19.30
CA GLY A 155 2.84 2.79 -20.74
C GLY A 155 2.29 4.07 -21.36
N LYS A 156 2.15 4.09 -22.69
CA LYS A 156 1.68 5.29 -23.42
C LYS A 156 0.25 5.70 -23.03
N LYS A 157 -0.64 4.71 -22.81
CA LYS A 157 -2.05 4.95 -22.47
C LYS A 157 -2.17 5.61 -21.10
N GLY A 158 -1.59 5.00 -20.05
CA GLY A 158 -1.67 5.51 -18.69
C GLY A 158 -0.98 6.87 -18.54
N LEU A 159 0.16 7.08 -19.20
CA LEU A 159 0.85 8.38 -19.19
C LEU A 159 0.01 9.50 -19.84
N ALA A 160 -0.70 9.21 -20.94
CA ALA A 160 -1.60 10.18 -21.57
C ALA A 160 -2.78 10.55 -20.65
N ILE A 161 -3.33 9.57 -19.94
CA ILE A 161 -4.41 9.78 -18.96
C ILE A 161 -3.90 10.62 -17.79
N TYR A 162 -2.76 10.27 -17.21
CA TYR A 162 -2.13 11.03 -16.13
C TYR A 162 -1.91 12.49 -16.56
N ALA A 163 -1.35 12.72 -17.75
CA ALA A 163 -1.15 14.07 -18.28
C ALA A 163 -2.48 14.85 -18.41
N ALA A 164 -3.54 14.20 -18.91
CA ALA A 164 -4.85 14.83 -19.00
C ALA A 164 -5.41 15.24 -17.62
N LEU A 165 -5.22 14.41 -16.59
CA LEU A 165 -5.64 14.72 -15.21
C LEU A 165 -4.91 15.96 -14.65
N THR A 166 -3.66 16.21 -15.04
CA THR A 166 -2.89 17.39 -14.59
C THR A 166 -3.31 18.71 -15.22
N VAL A 167 -3.99 18.68 -16.37
CA VAL A 167 -4.40 19.87 -17.13
C VAL A 167 -5.86 20.28 -16.84
N GLN A 168 -6.65 19.39 -16.23
CA GLN A 168 -8.04 19.67 -15.85
C GLN A 168 -8.11 20.82 -14.83
N PRO A 169 -8.89 21.89 -15.09
CA PRO A 169 -9.14 22.94 -14.10
C PRO A 169 -9.81 22.32 -12.86
N LYS A 170 -9.34 22.69 -11.66
CA LYS A 170 -9.99 22.33 -10.39
C LYS A 170 -11.34 23.06 -10.25
N GLU A 171 -12.33 22.71 -11.06
CA GLU A 171 -13.70 23.12 -10.78
C GLU A 171 -14.22 22.27 -9.61
N ASN A 172 -14.40 22.93 -8.45
CA ASN A 172 -14.95 22.40 -7.20
C ASN A 172 -14.06 21.53 -6.28
N SER A 173 -12.85 21.99 -5.95
CA SER A 173 -12.24 21.64 -4.66
C SER A 173 -12.10 22.89 -3.80
N GLY A 174 -13.21 23.28 -3.16
CA GLY A 174 -13.11 24.12 -1.97
C GLY A 174 -12.13 23.44 -1.02
N CYS A 175 -11.04 24.12 -0.71
CA CYS A 175 -10.13 23.74 0.34
C CYS A 175 -10.75 24.22 1.65
N PRO A 176 -11.14 23.34 2.60
CA PRO A 176 -11.12 23.70 3.99
C PRO A 176 -9.87 23.04 4.59
N CYS A 177 -8.85 23.86 4.81
CA CYS A 177 -7.95 23.60 5.93
C CYS A 177 -8.82 23.59 7.20
N GLY A 178 -9.24 22.41 7.64
CA GLY A 178 -10.06 22.26 8.84
C GLY A 178 -10.93 21.01 8.82
N HIS A 179 -10.46 19.99 9.52
CA HIS A 179 -11.27 18.93 10.14
C HIS A 179 -12.11 18.07 9.18
N LEU A 180 -11.52 16.98 8.66
CA LEU A 180 -12.29 15.81 8.24
C LEU A 180 -12.04 14.67 9.23
N LYS A 181 -12.94 14.55 10.19
CA LYS A 181 -13.20 13.28 10.87
C LYS A 181 -13.55 12.25 9.80
N GLY A 182 -13.05 11.05 9.99
CA GLY A 182 -13.05 9.97 9.01
C GLY A 182 -14.37 9.77 8.26
N THR A 183 -14.26 9.79 6.95
CA THR A 183 -15.08 8.97 6.07
C THR A 183 -14.16 8.41 4.99
N TYR A 184 -13.94 7.10 5.04
CA TYR A 184 -13.35 6.30 3.98
C TYR A 184 -14.01 6.68 2.65
N TRP A 185 -13.24 7.23 1.71
CA TRP A 185 -13.67 7.37 0.33
C TRP A 185 -13.36 6.03 -0.38
N SER A 186 -14.30 5.10 -0.31
CA SER A 186 -14.36 3.91 -1.16
C SER A 186 -14.68 4.36 -2.59
N GLY A 187 -13.68 4.89 -3.29
CA GLY A 187 -13.81 5.44 -4.65
C GLY A 187 -13.39 4.50 -5.78
N VAL A 188 -13.02 3.26 -5.47
CA VAL A 188 -12.77 2.22 -6.48
C VAL A 188 -13.68 1.04 -6.16
N ILE A 189 -14.91 1.11 -6.67
CA ILE A 189 -15.79 -0.06 -6.77
C ILE A 189 -15.20 -0.91 -7.90
N TRP A 190 -14.40 -1.91 -7.54
CA TRP A 190 -14.14 -3.02 -8.44
C TRP A 190 -15.44 -3.85 -8.49
N PRO A 191 -15.92 -4.27 -9.67
CA PRO A 191 -17.03 -5.21 -9.73
C PRO A 191 -16.60 -6.48 -8.98
N ASP A 192 -17.44 -6.90 -8.02
CA ASP A 192 -17.33 -8.24 -7.43
C ASP A 192 -17.60 -9.25 -8.54
N ASP A 193 -16.58 -10.02 -8.92
CA ASP A 193 -16.76 -11.17 -9.80
C ASP A 193 -17.47 -12.28 -8.98
N GLU A 194 -18.73 -12.56 -9.36
CA GLU A 194 -19.53 -13.71 -8.89
C GLU A 194 -18.92 -15.07 -9.24
#